data_AF-A0AAN8QUE5-F1
#
_entry.id   AF-A0AAN8QUE5-F1
#
_cell.length_a   1.000
_cell.length_b   1.000
_cell.length_c   1.000
_cell.angle_alpha   90.00
_cell.angle_beta   90.00
_cell.angle_gamma   90.00
#
_symmetry.space_group_name_H-M   'P 1'
#
loop_
_entity.id
_entity.type
_entity.pdbx_description
1 polymer ?
#
loop_
_entity_poly.entity_id
_entity_poly.type
_entity_poly.pdbx_seq_one_letter_code
_entity_poly.pdbx_strand_id
1 'polypeptide(L)'
;MEALTRDVGPPLPLSSLRLLIPPLRLVSAALWQVVQQRDIMDYGLVEEFVTTVLEIVPDMMSYRERVQLIMGLRAQLVLQLCRSDHLANPETIQPHLNRMKTCIITHGDKEISDPEVEASESNFLKLIQTLLEDPVEKEHFFQSVFPEEFGPKYDSALQTLVWEFLSRLEKLLPTPTLQQTASWFLPDPSVLEECVQCVSHPQPLKTLLQHHNNTCGHVDTNGLFSGDNPILIKADPEVQSEPEQQCMSPVSSDNHDAAFETSLTGSGTLHVHHVFKELWYRR
;
A
#
# COMPACT_ATOMS: atom_id res chain seq x y z
N MET A 1 -37.50 -7.00 -2.29
CA MET A 1 -36.76 -8.28 -2.39
C MET A 1 -35.84 -8.33 -1.21
N GLU A 2 -36.12 -9.25 -0.29
CA GLU A 2 -35.38 -9.48 0.95
C GLU A 2 -33.93 -9.85 0.63
N ALA A 3 -32.99 -9.17 1.28
CA ALA A 3 -31.61 -9.61 1.34
C ALA A 3 -31.58 -10.88 2.20
N LEU A 4 -31.34 -12.03 1.55
CA LEU A 4 -30.93 -13.26 2.22
C LEU A 4 -29.58 -12.99 2.89
N THR A 5 -29.62 -12.52 4.13
CA THR A 5 -28.46 -12.56 5.02
C THR A 5 -28.12 -14.02 5.21
N ARG A 6 -27.11 -14.50 4.48
CA ARG A 6 -26.38 -15.70 4.89
C ARG A 6 -26.02 -15.48 6.36
N ASP A 7 -26.42 -16.40 7.22
CA ASP A 7 -26.01 -16.46 8.61
C ASP A 7 -24.49 -16.71 8.61
N VAL A 8 -23.73 -15.62 8.48
CA VAL A 8 -22.29 -15.63 8.64
C VAL A 8 -22.10 -15.71 10.14
N GLY A 9 -21.72 -16.90 10.63
CA GLY A 9 -21.42 -17.11 12.03
C GLY A 9 -20.44 -16.06 12.58
N PRO A 10 -20.28 -15.99 13.92
CA PRO A 10 -19.44 -14.97 14.55
C PRO A 10 -18.05 -14.92 13.91
N PRO A 11 -17.48 -13.71 13.71
CA PRO A 11 -16.22 -13.55 13.03
C PRO A 11 -15.11 -14.37 13.70
N LEU A 12 -14.32 -15.05 12.88
CA LEU A 12 -13.20 -15.86 13.36
C LEU A 12 -12.21 -15.00 14.18
N PRO A 13 -11.78 -15.46 15.36
CA PRO A 13 -10.73 -14.77 16.12
C PRO A 13 -9.45 -14.63 15.30
N LEU A 14 -8.71 -13.53 15.52
CA LEU A 14 -7.45 -13.26 14.81
C LEU A 14 -6.43 -14.40 14.95
N SER A 15 -6.38 -15.05 16.10
CA SER A 15 -5.53 -16.22 16.34
C SER A 15 -5.84 -17.39 15.40
N SER A 16 -7.12 -17.61 15.07
CA SER A 16 -7.55 -18.64 14.11
C SER A 16 -7.32 -18.20 12.67
N LEU A 17 -7.55 -16.92 12.35
CA LEU A 17 -7.30 -16.39 11.01
C LEU A 17 -5.83 -16.52 10.60
N ARG A 18 -4.89 -16.33 11.54
CA ARG A 18 -3.44 -16.49 11.30
C ARG A 18 -3.03 -17.90 10.86
N LEU A 19 -3.85 -18.92 11.12
CA LEU A 19 -3.59 -20.28 10.66
C LEU A 19 -4.06 -20.51 9.21
N LEU A 20 -4.99 -19.70 8.71
CA LEU A 20 -5.59 -19.84 7.38
C LEU A 20 -5.05 -18.83 6.38
N ILE A 21 -4.82 -17.59 6.82
CA ILE A 21 -4.50 -16.45 5.98
C ILE A 21 -3.04 -16.08 6.20
N PRO A 22 -2.22 -15.97 5.13
CA PRO A 22 -0.84 -15.51 5.24
C PRO A 22 -0.75 -14.18 6.02
N PRO A 23 0.24 -14.00 6.92
CA PRO A 23 0.34 -12.81 7.75
C PRO A 23 0.30 -11.50 6.96
N LEU A 24 0.98 -11.45 5.81
CA LEU A 24 0.98 -10.27 4.94
C LEU A 24 -0.42 -9.93 4.45
N ARG A 25 -1.23 -10.92 4.06
CA ARG A 25 -2.61 -10.70 3.60
C ARG A 25 -3.52 -10.20 4.73
N LEU A 26 -3.27 -10.61 5.97
CA LEU A 26 -3.96 -10.05 7.14
C LEU A 26 -3.62 -8.58 7.35
N VAL A 27 -2.34 -8.22 7.23
CA VAL A 27 -1.90 -6.81 7.31
C VAL A 27 -2.52 -6.00 6.18
N SER A 28 -2.44 -6.47 4.93
CA SER A 28 -3.07 -5.81 3.78
C SER A 28 -4.57 -5.58 3.98
N ALA A 29 -5.29 -6.57 4.50
CA ALA A 29 -6.72 -6.44 4.80
C ALA A 29 -6.99 -5.40 5.90
N ALA A 30 -6.18 -5.35 6.96
CA ALA A 30 -6.31 -4.36 8.03
C ALA A 30 -6.04 -2.94 7.53
N LEU A 31 -4.98 -2.74 6.73
CA LEU A 31 -4.66 -1.44 6.12
C LEU A 31 -5.76 -1.01 5.14
N TRP A 32 -6.34 -1.95 4.39
CA TRP A 32 -7.51 -1.66 3.56
C TRP A 32 -8.70 -1.18 4.38
N GLN A 33 -8.98 -1.79 5.54
CA GLN A 33 -10.07 -1.34 6.41
C GLN A 33 -9.86 0.09 6.90
N VAL A 34 -8.64 0.48 7.27
CA VAL A 34 -8.32 1.86 7.68
C VAL A 34 -8.75 2.88 6.61
N VAL A 35 -8.42 2.62 5.34
CA VAL A 35 -8.75 3.54 4.24
C VAL A 35 -10.23 3.43 3.84
N GLN A 36 -10.83 2.25 3.96
CA GLN A 36 -12.24 2.03 3.70
C GLN A 36 -13.15 2.77 4.69
N GLN A 37 -12.81 2.70 5.98
CA GLN A 37 -13.54 3.36 7.08
C GLN A 37 -13.15 4.83 7.26
N ARG A 38 -12.10 5.29 6.57
CA ARG A 38 -11.55 6.65 6.67
C ARG A 38 -11.05 6.95 8.07
N ASP A 39 -10.35 5.99 8.67
CA ASP A 39 -9.64 6.17 9.93
C ASP A 39 -8.37 6.99 9.67
N ILE A 40 -8.54 8.29 9.39
CA ILE A 40 -7.49 9.20 8.88
C ILE A 40 -6.28 9.24 9.81
N MET A 41 -6.49 9.09 11.12
CA MET A 41 -5.40 9.08 12.11
C MET A 41 -4.40 7.93 11.88
N ASP A 42 -4.85 6.82 11.29
CA ASP A 42 -4.03 5.66 10.99
C ASP A 42 -3.46 5.68 9.55
N TYR A 43 -3.72 6.72 8.76
CA TYR A 43 -3.16 6.84 7.39
C TYR A 43 -1.63 6.90 7.39
N GLY A 44 -1.02 7.36 8.49
CA GLY A 44 0.42 7.34 8.65
C GLY A 44 1.01 5.92 8.63
N LEU A 45 0.28 4.93 9.17
CA LEU A 45 0.68 3.52 9.15
C LEU A 45 0.55 2.92 7.75
N VAL A 46 -0.54 3.27 7.04
CA VAL A 46 -0.75 2.83 5.65
C VAL A 46 0.36 3.34 4.76
N GLU A 47 0.71 4.62 4.87
CA GLU A 47 1.77 5.20 4.05
C GLU A 47 3.14 4.62 4.40
N GLU A 48 3.45 4.39 5.68
CA GLU A 48 4.73 3.76 6.06
C GLU A 48 4.89 2.38 5.44
N PHE A 49 3.83 1.55 5.48
CA PHE A 49 3.83 0.25 4.81
C PHE A 49 4.03 0.37 3.30
N VAL A 50 3.32 1.31 2.65
CA VAL A 50 3.46 1.57 1.20
C VAL A 50 4.90 1.96 0.85
N THR A 51 5.48 2.90 1.60
CA THR A 51 6.84 3.39 1.38
C THR A 51 7.86 2.27 1.54
N THR A 52 7.79 1.47 2.60
CA THR A 52 8.70 0.32 2.79
C THR A 52 8.65 -0.68 1.63
N VAL A 53 7.46 -1.00 1.12
CA VAL A 53 7.32 -1.94 0.00
C VAL A 53 7.88 -1.35 -1.29
N LEU A 54 7.59 -0.08 -1.57
CA LEU A 54 8.02 0.61 -2.80
C LEU A 54 9.52 0.97 -2.80
N GLU A 55 10.16 1.08 -1.65
CA GLU A 55 11.63 1.18 -1.55
C GLU A 55 12.32 -0.08 -2.07
N ILE A 56 11.73 -1.26 -1.81
CA ILE A 56 12.28 -2.56 -2.21
C ILE A 56 11.86 -2.91 -3.63
N VAL A 57 10.60 -2.66 -3.98
CA VAL A 57 10.02 -3.03 -5.28
C VAL A 57 9.34 -1.81 -5.91
N PRO A 58 10.13 -0.83 -6.39
CA PRO A 58 9.57 0.41 -6.92
C PRO A 58 8.61 0.13 -8.07
N ASP A 59 8.97 -0.75 -9.01
CA ASP A 59 8.24 -1.01 -10.26
C ASP A 59 6.79 -1.51 -10.09
N MET A 60 6.34 -1.76 -8.86
CA MET A 60 4.94 -2.02 -8.56
C MET A 60 3.99 -0.90 -8.97
N MET A 61 4.42 0.35 -9.01
CA MET A 61 3.59 1.52 -9.37
C MET A 61 4.41 2.50 -10.19
N SER A 62 3.77 3.33 -11.01
CA SER A 62 4.47 4.44 -11.68
C SER A 62 4.85 5.54 -10.69
N TYR A 63 5.85 6.37 -11.03
CA TYR A 63 6.22 7.57 -10.25
C TYR A 63 5.01 8.35 -9.75
N ARG A 64 4.13 8.73 -10.68
CA ARG A 64 2.92 9.53 -10.42
C ARG A 64 1.98 8.81 -9.45
N GLU A 65 1.68 7.54 -9.68
CA GLU A 65 0.81 6.77 -8.78
C GLU A 65 1.40 6.65 -7.37
N ARG A 66 2.72 6.41 -7.24
CA ARG A 66 3.41 6.33 -5.94
C ARG A 66 3.29 7.65 -5.18
N VAL A 67 3.63 8.76 -5.84
CA VAL A 67 3.58 10.09 -5.21
C VAL A 67 2.14 10.46 -4.86
N GLN A 68 1.17 10.23 -5.75
CA GLN A 68 -0.24 10.44 -5.44
C GLN A 68 -0.67 9.65 -4.21
N LEU A 69 -0.31 8.38 -4.10
CA LEU A 69 -0.68 7.54 -2.97
C LEU A 69 -0.09 8.06 -1.64
N ILE A 70 1.22 8.31 -1.61
CA ILE A 70 1.93 8.77 -0.40
C ILE A 70 1.44 10.17 0.00
N MET A 71 1.41 11.10 -0.95
CA MET A 71 0.92 12.46 -0.72
C MET A 71 -0.56 12.47 -0.35
N GLY A 72 -1.35 11.56 -0.90
CA GLY A 72 -2.78 11.48 -0.64
C GLY A 72 -3.08 11.10 0.81
N LEU A 73 -2.46 10.02 1.27
CA LEU A 73 -2.57 9.58 2.66
C LEU A 73 -2.08 10.67 3.63
N ARG A 74 -0.93 11.30 3.32
CA ARG A 74 -0.33 12.32 4.18
C ARG A 74 -1.12 13.64 4.18
N ALA A 75 -1.64 14.08 3.04
CA ALA A 75 -2.42 15.31 2.94
C ALA A 75 -3.69 15.24 3.80
N GLN A 76 -4.44 14.14 3.75
CA GLN A 76 -5.62 13.95 4.60
C GLN A 76 -5.27 13.98 6.09
N LEU A 77 -4.20 13.29 6.49
CA LEU A 77 -3.73 13.30 7.86
C LEU A 77 -3.35 14.72 8.32
N VAL A 78 -2.58 15.46 7.53
CA VAL A 78 -2.18 16.83 7.84
C VAL A 78 -3.39 17.76 7.93
N LEU A 79 -4.33 17.69 6.98
CA LEU A 79 -5.54 18.50 7.01
C LEU A 79 -6.42 18.18 8.22
N GLN A 80 -6.50 16.92 8.64
CA GLN A 80 -7.20 16.51 9.85
C GLN A 80 -6.54 17.05 11.13
N LEU A 81 -5.21 17.09 11.18
CA LEU A 81 -4.45 17.72 12.26
C LEU A 81 -4.69 19.24 12.29
N CYS A 82 -4.63 19.90 11.13
CA CYS A 82 -4.93 21.34 11.02
C CYS A 82 -6.35 21.68 11.49
N ARG A 83 -7.33 20.83 11.17
CA ARG A 83 -8.73 21.02 11.58
C ARG A 83 -8.93 20.97 13.09
N SER A 84 -8.08 20.23 13.80
CA SER A 84 -8.20 20.01 15.24
C SER A 84 -7.41 21.07 16.01
N ASP A 85 -8.07 21.99 16.71
CA ASP A 85 -7.40 23.12 17.38
C ASP A 85 -6.37 22.71 18.44
N HIS A 86 -6.48 21.52 19.02
CA HIS A 86 -5.50 20.98 19.96
C HIS A 86 -4.26 20.34 19.29
N LEU A 87 -4.38 19.93 18.02
CA LEU A 87 -3.34 19.20 17.28
C LEU A 87 -2.69 20.04 16.18
N ALA A 88 -3.26 21.20 15.86
CA ALA A 88 -2.74 22.16 14.91
C ALA A 88 -1.52 22.92 15.48
N ASN A 89 -0.45 22.20 15.78
CA ASN A 89 0.81 22.77 16.22
C ASN A 89 1.93 22.48 15.19
N PRO A 90 2.91 23.38 15.03
CA PRO A 90 3.99 23.15 14.07
C PRO A 90 4.82 21.89 14.36
N GLU A 91 4.97 21.50 15.62
CA GLU A 91 5.77 20.34 16.03
C GLU A 91 5.16 19.00 15.59
N THR A 92 3.82 18.92 15.53
CA THR A 92 3.09 17.75 15.04
C THR A 92 3.00 17.75 13.53
N ILE A 93 2.83 18.89 12.88
CA ILE A 93 2.59 18.97 11.43
C ILE A 93 3.90 18.89 10.62
N GLN A 94 4.96 19.56 11.08
CA GLN A 94 6.22 19.68 10.32
C GLN A 94 6.85 18.34 9.95
N PRO A 95 6.86 17.30 10.81
CA PRO A 95 7.36 15.97 10.43
C PRO A 95 6.64 15.36 9.23
N HIS A 96 5.33 15.57 9.09
CA HIS A 96 4.56 15.07 7.94
C HIS A 96 4.93 15.83 6.67
N LEU A 97 5.09 17.15 6.75
CA LEU A 97 5.50 17.98 5.60
C LEU A 97 6.90 17.63 5.12
N ASN A 98 7.82 17.34 6.05
CA ASN A 98 9.17 16.91 5.71
C ASN A 98 9.16 15.56 4.99
N ARG A 99 8.35 14.60 5.44
CA ARG A 99 8.19 13.30 4.76
C ARG A 99 7.63 13.46 3.33
N MET A 100 6.67 14.36 3.13
CA MET A 100 6.12 14.68 1.82
C MET A 100 7.20 15.23 0.87
N LYS A 101 8.03 16.17 1.35
CA LYS A 101 9.21 16.68 0.64
C LYS A 101 10.18 15.58 0.27
N THR A 102 10.56 14.74 1.24
CA THR A 102 11.51 13.65 1.03
C THR A 102 11.02 12.70 -0.05
N CYS A 103 9.74 12.30 -0.02
CA CYS A 103 9.15 11.43 -1.04
C CYS A 103 9.39 11.94 -2.47
N ILE A 104 9.15 13.23 -2.72
CA ILE A 104 9.29 13.77 -4.09
C ILE A 104 10.76 13.84 -4.49
N ILE A 105 11.64 14.27 -3.58
CA ILE A 105 13.08 14.37 -3.87
C ILE A 105 13.68 12.98 -4.15
N THR A 106 13.42 11.99 -3.29
CA THR A 106 14.05 10.67 -3.39
C THR A 106 13.57 9.87 -4.60
N HIS A 107 12.35 10.10 -5.05
CA HIS A 107 11.76 9.39 -6.18
C HIS A 107 11.88 10.16 -7.50
N GLY A 108 11.97 11.50 -7.46
CA GLY A 108 12.15 12.36 -8.64
C GLY A 108 13.54 12.24 -9.27
N ASP A 109 14.59 11.99 -8.48
CA ASP A 109 15.97 11.88 -9.00
C ASP A 109 16.22 10.64 -9.89
N LYS A 110 15.31 9.65 -9.87
CA LYS A 110 15.49 8.37 -10.57
C LYS A 110 14.57 8.18 -11.79
N GLU A 111 13.52 8.98 -11.92
CA GLU A 111 12.49 8.86 -12.95
C GLU A 111 12.28 10.22 -13.65
N ILE A 112 11.58 10.25 -14.79
CA ILE A 112 11.33 11.50 -15.54
C ILE A 112 10.53 12.46 -14.63
N SER A 113 11.09 13.64 -14.36
CA SER A 113 10.44 14.70 -13.57
C SER A 113 9.05 15.00 -14.12
N ASP A 114 8.07 15.03 -13.22
CA ASP A 114 6.68 15.34 -13.51
C ASP A 114 6.37 16.72 -12.90
N PRO A 115 6.30 17.78 -13.73
CA PRO A 115 6.16 19.14 -13.22
C PRO A 115 4.84 19.38 -12.48
N GLU A 116 3.79 18.60 -12.77
CA GLU A 116 2.51 18.68 -12.05
C GLU A 116 2.63 18.14 -10.63
N VAL A 117 3.41 17.07 -10.45
CA VAL A 117 3.71 16.47 -9.14
C VAL A 117 4.48 17.45 -8.26
N GLU A 118 5.55 18.03 -8.80
CA GLU A 118 6.39 18.99 -8.09
C GLU A 118 5.62 20.27 -7.72
N ALA A 119 4.83 20.81 -8.65
CA ALA A 119 4.02 21.99 -8.40
C ALA A 119 2.98 21.76 -7.28
N SER A 120 2.41 20.56 -7.22
CA SER A 120 1.37 20.23 -6.25
C SER A 120 1.87 20.14 -4.82
N GLU A 121 3.10 19.70 -4.59
CA GLU A 121 3.71 19.71 -3.25
C GLU A 121 3.96 21.12 -2.76
N SER A 122 4.58 21.96 -3.59
CA SER A 122 4.79 23.37 -3.28
C SER A 122 3.47 24.10 -2.99
N ASN A 123 2.41 23.77 -3.73
CA ASN A 123 1.08 24.34 -3.51
C ASN A 123 0.43 23.83 -2.21
N PHE A 124 0.56 22.53 -1.91
CA PHE A 124 0.06 21.98 -0.66
C PHE A 124 0.78 22.59 0.56
N LEU A 125 2.09 22.78 0.49
CA LEU A 125 2.86 23.43 1.56
C LEU A 125 2.37 24.86 1.83
N LYS A 126 2.14 25.64 0.77
CA LYS A 126 1.58 27.00 0.87
C LYS A 126 0.18 26.99 1.47
N LEU A 127 -0.66 26.01 1.09
CA LEU A 127 -1.98 25.83 1.69
C LEU A 127 -1.84 25.61 3.19
N ILE A 128 -1.03 24.65 3.63
CA ILE A 128 -0.87 24.36 5.07
C ILE A 128 -0.34 25.56 5.84
N GLN A 129 0.62 26.31 5.29
CA GLN A 129 1.08 27.57 5.91
C GLN A 129 -0.07 28.56 6.09
N THR A 130 -0.87 28.77 5.03
CA THR A 130 -2.03 29.67 5.08
C THR A 130 -3.04 29.24 6.15
N LEU A 131 -3.36 27.95 6.23
CA LEU A 131 -4.31 27.41 7.21
C LEU A 131 -3.82 27.52 8.67
N LEU A 132 -2.50 27.58 8.88
CA LEU A 132 -1.90 27.74 10.21
C LEU A 132 -1.76 29.21 10.63
N GLU A 133 -1.61 30.11 9.66
CA GLU A 133 -1.40 31.56 9.91
C GLU A 133 -2.72 32.34 9.99
N ASP A 134 -3.70 32.01 9.15
CA ASP A 134 -4.96 32.75 9.04
C ASP A 134 -6.18 31.90 9.45
N PRO A 135 -6.80 32.18 10.62
CA PRO A 135 -7.95 31.42 11.10
C PRO A 135 -9.22 31.65 10.26
N VAL A 136 -9.34 32.79 9.57
CA VAL A 136 -10.51 33.10 8.71
C VAL A 136 -10.43 32.29 7.42
N GLU A 137 -9.26 32.28 6.79
CA GLU A 137 -9.01 31.42 5.61
C GLU A 137 -9.11 29.94 5.98
N LYS A 138 -8.64 29.54 7.16
CA LYS A 138 -8.83 28.18 7.69
C LYS A 138 -10.31 27.80 7.75
N GLU A 139 -11.15 28.65 8.35
CA GLU A 139 -12.58 28.40 8.47
C GLU A 139 -13.24 28.32 7.08
N HIS A 140 -12.95 29.27 6.20
CA HIS A 140 -13.47 29.28 4.83
C HIS A 140 -13.05 28.01 4.05
N PHE A 141 -11.79 27.59 4.17
CA PHE A 141 -11.29 26.40 3.50
C PHE A 141 -12.05 25.14 3.94
N PHE A 142 -12.20 24.91 5.25
CA PHE A 142 -12.88 23.70 5.72
C PHE A 142 -14.39 23.68 5.47
N GLN A 143 -15.02 24.85 5.31
CA GLN A 143 -16.44 24.96 5.00
C GLN A 143 -16.74 24.85 3.50
N SER A 144 -15.97 25.53 2.65
CA SER A 144 -16.28 25.70 1.23
C SER A 144 -15.39 24.86 0.31
N VAL A 145 -14.10 24.76 0.61
CA VAL A 145 -13.10 24.19 -0.31
C VAL A 145 -12.87 22.71 -0.04
N PHE A 146 -12.67 22.34 1.22
CA PHE A 146 -12.34 20.98 1.64
C PHE A 146 -13.38 19.94 1.18
N PRO A 147 -14.71 20.16 1.30
CA PRO A 147 -15.69 19.19 0.83
C PRO A 147 -15.67 18.96 -0.69
N GLU A 148 -15.24 19.96 -1.46
CA GLU A 148 -15.18 19.87 -2.93
C GLU A 148 -13.89 19.20 -3.41
N GLU A 149 -12.74 19.59 -2.85
CA GLU A 149 -11.42 19.14 -3.31
C GLU A 149 -10.93 17.88 -2.58
N PHE A 150 -11.28 17.70 -1.30
CA PHE A 150 -10.88 16.58 -0.44
C PHE A 150 -12.07 15.70 0.00
N GLY A 151 -13.18 15.78 -0.76
CA GLY A 151 -14.40 15.01 -0.51
C GLY A 151 -14.45 13.63 -1.18
N PRO A 152 -15.65 13.09 -1.45
CA PRO A 152 -15.83 11.70 -1.87
C PRO A 152 -15.04 11.26 -3.11
N LYS A 153 -14.79 12.17 -4.06
CA LYS A 153 -14.00 11.87 -5.26
C LYS A 153 -12.54 11.61 -4.92
N TYR A 154 -11.97 12.44 -4.07
CA TYR A 154 -10.63 12.26 -3.54
C TYR A 154 -10.51 10.94 -2.78
N ASP A 155 -11.47 10.67 -1.89
CA ASP A 155 -11.48 9.43 -1.10
C ASP A 155 -11.54 8.19 -1.98
N SER A 156 -12.38 8.21 -3.02
CA SER A 156 -12.50 7.11 -3.98
C SER A 156 -11.22 6.91 -4.79
N ALA A 157 -10.56 8.00 -5.22
CA ALA A 157 -9.29 7.92 -5.93
C ALA A 157 -8.19 7.32 -5.04
N LEU A 158 -8.10 7.78 -3.79
CA LEU A 158 -7.16 7.28 -2.80
C LEU A 158 -7.39 5.80 -2.48
N GLN A 159 -8.65 5.41 -2.24
CA GLN A 159 -9.03 4.00 -2.06
C GLN A 159 -8.63 3.16 -3.28
N THR A 160 -8.82 3.67 -4.49
CA THR A 160 -8.41 2.95 -5.71
C THR A 160 -6.90 2.75 -5.76
N LEU A 161 -6.10 3.76 -5.43
CA LEU A 161 -4.63 3.64 -5.37
C LEU A 161 -4.18 2.61 -4.33
N VAL A 162 -4.74 2.66 -3.12
CA VAL A 162 -4.42 1.71 -2.05
C VAL A 162 -4.79 0.29 -2.46
N TRP A 163 -6.00 0.10 -3.01
CA TRP A 163 -6.45 -1.22 -3.45
C TRP A 163 -5.57 -1.79 -4.56
N GLU A 164 -5.19 -0.97 -5.54
CA GLU A 164 -4.32 -1.38 -6.64
C GLU A 164 -2.93 -1.77 -6.11
N PHE A 165 -2.35 -0.96 -5.23
CA PHE A 165 -1.10 -1.27 -4.54
C PHE A 165 -1.15 -2.62 -3.82
N LEU A 166 -2.16 -2.85 -2.97
CA LEU A 166 -2.32 -4.09 -2.22
C LEU A 166 -2.55 -5.30 -3.14
N SER A 167 -3.33 -5.10 -4.22
CA SER A 167 -3.59 -6.14 -5.23
C SER A 167 -2.33 -6.53 -6.00
N ARG A 168 -1.47 -5.57 -6.33
CA ARG A 168 -0.16 -5.83 -6.96
C ARG A 168 0.78 -6.53 -6.00
N LEU A 169 0.78 -6.16 -4.71
CA LEU A 169 1.58 -6.83 -3.67
C LEU A 169 1.17 -8.29 -3.51
N GLU A 170 -0.13 -8.59 -3.48
CA GLU A 170 -0.65 -9.97 -3.39
C GLU A 170 -0.17 -10.82 -4.58
N LYS A 171 -0.18 -10.26 -5.79
CA LYS A 171 0.30 -10.95 -7.00
C LYS A 171 1.81 -11.21 -6.98
N LEU A 172 2.58 -10.32 -6.36
CA LEU A 172 4.03 -10.45 -6.26
C LEU A 172 4.43 -11.58 -5.29
N LEU A 173 3.61 -11.84 -4.28
CA LEU A 173 3.89 -12.80 -3.20
C LEU A 173 2.81 -13.90 -3.15
N PRO A 174 2.78 -14.80 -4.16
CA PRO A 174 1.82 -15.90 -4.19
C PRO A 174 2.03 -16.83 -3.00
N THR A 175 0.94 -17.41 -2.49
CA THR A 175 1.00 -18.37 -1.38
C THR A 175 1.74 -19.64 -1.83
N PRO A 176 2.85 -20.02 -1.18
CA PRO A 176 3.59 -21.21 -1.54
C PRO A 176 2.80 -22.47 -1.19
N THR A 177 2.98 -23.51 -2.01
CA THR A 177 2.46 -24.85 -1.69
C THR A 177 3.18 -25.45 -0.48
N LEU A 178 2.59 -26.47 0.13
CA LEU A 178 3.26 -27.22 1.20
C LEU A 178 4.61 -27.80 0.74
N GLN A 179 4.69 -28.31 -0.50
CA GLN A 179 5.92 -28.86 -1.05
C GLN A 179 7.01 -27.79 -1.20
N GLN A 180 6.66 -26.61 -1.73
CA GLN A 180 7.61 -25.49 -1.84
C GLN A 180 8.08 -25.02 -0.46
N THR A 181 7.15 -24.86 0.48
CA THR A 181 7.47 -24.46 1.85
C THR A 181 8.38 -25.48 2.53
N ALA A 182 8.09 -26.78 2.37
CA ALA A 182 8.90 -27.87 2.91
C ALA A 182 10.34 -27.85 2.36
N SER A 183 10.53 -27.46 1.10
CA SER A 183 11.86 -27.38 0.47
C SER A 183 12.72 -26.21 0.97
N TRP A 184 12.12 -25.18 1.57
CA TRP A 184 12.85 -24.05 2.16
C TRP A 184 13.36 -24.34 3.56
N PHE A 185 12.76 -25.31 4.25
CA PHE A 185 13.29 -25.80 5.50
C PHE A 185 14.53 -26.66 5.22
N LEU A 186 15.71 -26.13 5.53
CA LEU A 186 16.85 -26.99 5.82
C LEU A 186 16.45 -27.92 6.98
N PRO A 187 17.02 -29.14 7.09
CA PRO A 187 16.77 -30.04 8.22
C PRO A 187 17.40 -29.45 9.51
N ASP A 188 16.80 -28.38 10.01
CA ASP A 188 17.15 -27.69 11.23
C ASP A 188 16.01 -27.90 12.25
N PRO A 189 16.27 -28.59 13.37
CA PRO A 189 15.27 -28.80 14.41
C PRO A 189 14.75 -27.49 15.04
N SER A 190 15.47 -26.37 14.93
CA SER A 190 15.06 -25.07 15.49
C SER A 190 13.74 -24.56 14.91
N VAL A 191 13.47 -24.83 13.63
CA VAL A 191 12.23 -24.45 12.94
C VAL A 191 11.01 -25.11 13.58
N LEU A 192 11.14 -26.38 13.96
CA LEU A 192 10.05 -27.10 14.60
C LEU A 192 9.75 -26.50 15.98
N GLU A 193 10.77 -26.09 16.73
CA GLU A 193 10.61 -25.43 18.04
C GLU A 193 9.81 -24.13 17.93
N GLU A 194 10.01 -23.32 16.88
CA GLU A 194 9.20 -22.13 16.60
C GLU A 194 7.74 -22.48 16.23
N CYS A 195 7.52 -23.63 15.55
CA CYS A 195 6.19 -24.10 15.14
C CYS A 195 5.43 -24.85 16.26
N VAL A 196 6.11 -25.36 17.28
CA VAL A 196 5.53 -26.15 18.39
C VAL A 196 4.42 -25.40 19.11
N GLN A 197 4.41 -24.06 19.07
CA GLN A 197 3.36 -23.26 19.69
C GLN A 197 1.96 -23.55 19.10
N CYS A 198 1.86 -23.80 17.79
CA CYS A 198 0.61 -24.17 17.13
C CYS A 198 0.12 -25.57 17.52
N VAL A 199 1.04 -26.50 17.80
CA VAL A 199 0.74 -27.87 18.25
C VAL A 199 0.36 -27.89 19.73
N SER A 200 1.08 -27.11 20.54
CA SER A 200 0.91 -27.05 22.00
C SER A 200 -0.35 -26.29 22.42
N HIS A 201 -0.79 -25.32 21.60
CA HIS A 201 -1.97 -24.51 21.86
C HIS A 201 -2.99 -24.67 20.71
N PRO A 202 -3.69 -25.82 20.61
CA PRO A 202 -4.51 -26.16 19.45
C PRO A 202 -5.85 -25.41 19.39
N GLN A 203 -6.15 -24.52 20.34
CA GLN A 203 -7.45 -23.84 20.40
C GLN A 203 -7.75 -23.02 19.13
N PRO A 204 -6.81 -22.21 18.58
CA PRO A 204 -7.08 -21.48 17.36
C PRO A 204 -7.37 -22.41 16.17
N LEU A 205 -6.69 -23.57 16.10
CA LEU A 205 -6.92 -24.59 15.07
C LEU A 205 -8.28 -25.27 15.24
N LYS A 206 -8.65 -25.63 16.48
CA LYS A 206 -9.97 -26.21 16.79
C LYS A 206 -11.10 -25.25 16.39
N THR A 207 -11.00 -23.98 16.76
CA THR A 207 -11.98 -22.95 16.38
C THR A 207 -12.08 -22.81 14.86
N LEU A 208 -10.94 -22.81 14.16
CA LEU A 208 -10.91 -22.73 12.69
C LEU A 208 -11.62 -23.93 12.05
N LEU A 209 -11.29 -25.16 12.46
CA LEU A 209 -11.87 -26.38 11.92
C LEU A 209 -13.37 -26.50 12.24
N GLN A 210 -13.78 -26.15 13.45
CA GLN A 210 -15.19 -26.10 13.84
C GLN A 210 -15.98 -25.09 13.01
N HIS A 211 -15.42 -23.90 12.81
CA HIS A 211 -16.02 -22.90 11.93
C HIS A 211 -16.14 -23.42 10.49
N HIS A 212 -15.11 -24.08 9.94
CA HIS A 212 -15.19 -24.65 8.60
C HIS A 212 -16.27 -25.74 8.49
N ASN A 213 -16.36 -26.65 9.46
CA ASN A 213 -17.37 -27.71 9.48
C ASN A 213 -18.80 -27.17 9.57
N ASN A 214 -19.00 -26.11 10.37
CA ASN A 214 -20.32 -25.51 10.56
C ASN A 214 -20.76 -24.66 9.35
N THR A 215 -19.81 -24.00 8.67
CA THR A 215 -20.11 -23.06 7.57
C THR A 215 -20.05 -23.72 6.19
N CYS A 216 -19.24 -24.77 5.99
CA CYS A 216 -19.03 -25.42 4.69
C CYS A 216 -19.91 -26.68 4.47
N GLY A 217 -20.57 -27.19 5.52
CA GLY A 217 -21.33 -28.44 5.43
C GLY A 217 -20.42 -29.65 5.23
N HIS A 218 -20.88 -30.82 5.66
CA HIS A 218 -20.16 -32.09 5.64
C HIS A 218 -19.57 -32.40 4.24
N VAL A 219 -18.27 -32.15 4.04
CA VAL A 219 -17.54 -32.70 2.89
C VAL A 219 -17.27 -34.17 3.21
N ASP A 220 -18.02 -35.05 2.56
CA ASP A 220 -17.90 -36.51 2.69
C ASP A 220 -16.44 -36.94 2.59
N THR A 221 -15.91 -37.39 3.72
CA THR A 221 -14.49 -37.70 3.92
C THR A 221 -14.14 -39.09 3.38
N ASN A 222 -14.56 -39.42 2.15
CA ASN A 222 -14.34 -40.74 1.55
C ASN A 222 -13.57 -40.72 0.20
N GLY A 223 -12.95 -39.60 -0.18
CA GLY A 223 -12.25 -39.47 -1.47
C GLY A 223 -10.72 -39.54 -1.46
N LEU A 224 -10.03 -39.46 -0.31
CA LEU A 224 -8.60 -39.14 -0.27
C LEU A 224 -7.64 -40.30 0.05
N PHE A 225 -8.13 -41.53 0.14
CA PHE A 225 -7.25 -42.71 0.27
C PHE A 225 -7.58 -43.75 -0.80
N SER A 226 -7.06 -43.53 -2.01
CA SER A 226 -6.90 -44.60 -2.99
C SER A 226 -5.79 -44.23 -3.98
N GLY A 227 -4.65 -44.91 -3.88
CA GLY A 227 -3.62 -44.87 -4.91
C GLY A 227 -2.21 -44.88 -4.36
N ASP A 228 -1.72 -46.08 -4.07
CA ASP A 228 -0.34 -46.42 -3.75
C ASP A 228 0.68 -45.78 -4.70
N ASN A 229 1.79 -45.25 -4.16
CA ASN A 229 3.14 -45.39 -4.72
C ASN A 229 4.20 -44.78 -3.77
N PRO A 230 5.21 -45.54 -3.30
CA PRO A 230 6.33 -44.99 -2.55
C PRO A 230 7.34 -44.30 -3.48
N ILE A 231 7.62 -43.01 -3.23
CA ILE A 231 8.66 -42.25 -3.94
C ILE A 231 10.04 -42.72 -3.46
N LEU A 232 10.78 -43.37 -4.37
CA LEU A 232 12.16 -43.79 -4.19
C LEU A 232 13.10 -42.59 -4.39
N ILE A 233 13.83 -42.22 -3.35
CA ILE A 233 14.94 -41.25 -3.40
C ILE A 233 16.08 -41.85 -4.22
N LYS A 234 16.55 -41.14 -5.27
CA LYS A 234 17.87 -41.38 -5.86
C LYS A 234 18.53 -40.07 -6.30
N ALA A 235 19.80 -39.97 -5.94
CA ALA A 235 20.69 -38.82 -6.04
C ALA A 235 21.32 -38.64 -7.44
N ASP A 236 21.75 -37.39 -7.67
CA ASP A 236 22.57 -36.77 -8.73
C ASP A 236 23.87 -37.53 -9.13
N PRO A 237 24.53 -37.21 -10.28
CA PRO A 237 25.51 -36.11 -10.33
C PRO A 237 25.64 -35.30 -11.66
N GLU A 238 25.98 -34.02 -11.46
CA GLU A 238 26.93 -33.12 -12.18
C GLU A 238 27.10 -33.17 -13.72
N VAL A 239 27.20 -31.98 -14.34
CA VAL A 239 28.43 -31.53 -15.04
C VAL A 239 28.39 -30.02 -15.38
N GLN A 240 29.51 -29.38 -15.03
CA GLN A 240 30.14 -28.09 -15.39
C GLN A 240 29.78 -27.56 -16.80
N SER A 241 29.75 -26.24 -17.11
CA SER A 241 30.93 -25.36 -17.24
C SER A 241 30.49 -23.94 -17.70
N GLU A 242 31.10 -22.88 -17.15
CA GLU A 242 31.31 -21.55 -17.77
C GLU A 242 32.67 -21.56 -18.54
N PRO A 243 33.25 -20.47 -19.11
CA PRO A 243 32.83 -19.06 -19.32
C PRO A 243 33.05 -18.62 -20.81
N GLU A 244 32.88 -17.38 -21.32
CA GLU A 244 33.70 -16.17 -21.17
C GLU A 244 33.23 -15.05 -22.15
N GLN A 245 33.44 -13.78 -21.74
CA GLN A 245 33.85 -12.59 -22.53
C GLN A 245 32.90 -11.94 -23.57
N GLN A 246 32.95 -10.64 -23.92
CA GLN A 246 33.48 -9.38 -23.35
C GLN A 246 33.13 -8.26 -24.37
N CYS A 247 32.75 -7.07 -23.87
CA CYS A 247 32.87 -5.71 -24.45
C CYS A 247 32.44 -5.37 -25.91
N MET A 248 31.55 -4.38 -26.06
CA MET A 248 31.87 -3.00 -26.50
C MET A 248 30.60 -2.24 -27.01
N SER A 249 30.32 -1.08 -26.42
CA SER A 249 29.65 0.08 -27.03
C SER A 249 30.69 0.92 -27.83
N PRO A 250 30.41 2.08 -28.47
CA PRO A 250 29.17 2.90 -28.55
C PRO A 250 28.86 3.47 -29.97
N VAL A 251 27.81 4.29 -30.13
CA VAL A 251 27.89 5.69 -30.65
C VAL A 251 26.49 6.29 -30.90
N SER A 252 26.45 7.58 -30.58
CA SER A 252 25.45 8.65 -30.57
C SER A 252 24.62 8.92 -31.83
N SER A 253 23.50 9.65 -31.64
CA SER A 253 23.13 10.79 -32.47
C SER A 253 22.21 11.77 -31.73
N ASP A 254 22.54 13.05 -31.87
CA ASP A 254 21.90 14.25 -31.36
C ASP A 254 20.56 14.59 -32.04
N ASN A 255 19.68 15.36 -31.38
CA ASN A 255 19.36 16.77 -31.73
C ASN A 255 18.01 17.28 -31.16
N HIS A 256 18.08 18.48 -30.56
CA HIS A 256 17.20 19.69 -30.65
C HIS A 256 15.65 19.52 -30.67
N ASP A 257 14.81 20.26 -29.92
CA ASP A 257 14.62 21.72 -30.04
C ASP A 257 13.59 22.33 -29.03
N ALA A 258 13.79 23.64 -28.77
CA ALA A 258 12.86 24.76 -28.53
C ALA A 258 11.63 24.72 -27.57
N ALA A 259 11.81 25.47 -26.45
CA ALA A 259 11.01 26.59 -25.92
C ALA A 259 9.48 26.69 -26.10
N PHE A 260 8.76 27.01 -25.00
CA PHE A 260 7.76 28.08 -24.97
C PHE A 260 7.56 28.62 -23.54
N GLU A 261 7.83 29.92 -23.36
CA GLU A 261 7.39 30.72 -22.22
C GLU A 261 5.87 30.96 -22.30
N THR A 262 5.19 31.00 -21.16
CA THR A 262 4.14 32.02 -20.96
C THR A 262 3.96 32.31 -19.46
N SER A 263 4.23 33.55 -19.12
CA SER A 263 3.86 34.22 -17.88
C SER A 263 2.34 34.40 -17.81
N LEU A 264 1.75 34.33 -16.60
CA LEU A 264 0.53 35.06 -16.27
C LEU A 264 0.42 35.23 -14.75
N THR A 265 0.37 36.51 -14.37
CA THR A 265 0.15 37.07 -13.04
C THR A 265 -1.32 36.95 -12.60
N GLY A 266 -1.57 36.59 -11.34
CA GLY A 266 -2.84 36.90 -10.66
C GLY A 266 -3.45 35.77 -9.82
N SER A 267 -3.62 36.04 -8.51
CA SER A 267 -4.36 35.26 -7.50
C SER A 267 -3.69 33.97 -7.00
N GLY A 268 -2.87 34.11 -5.95
CA GLY A 268 -2.23 32.97 -5.27
C GLY A 268 -3.21 31.96 -4.67
N THR A 269 -4.43 32.38 -4.31
CA THR A 269 -5.45 31.49 -3.71
C THR A 269 -6.16 30.63 -4.76
N LEU A 270 -6.43 31.18 -5.96
CA LEU A 270 -7.05 30.41 -7.05
C LEU A 270 -6.07 29.43 -7.72
N HIS A 271 -4.77 29.71 -7.67
CA HIS A 271 -3.76 28.86 -8.30
C HIS A 271 -3.51 27.55 -7.53
N VAL A 272 -3.56 27.60 -6.19
CA VAL A 272 -3.44 26.40 -5.33
C VAL A 272 -4.63 25.44 -5.54
N HIS A 273 -5.82 25.99 -5.77
CA HIS A 273 -7.03 25.24 -6.14
C HIS A 273 -6.90 24.48 -7.47
N HIS A 274 -6.23 25.06 -8.47
CA HIS A 274 -6.19 24.48 -9.81
C HIS A 274 -5.20 23.33 -9.92
N VAL A 275 -4.06 23.39 -9.23
CA VAL A 275 -2.95 22.44 -9.46
C VAL A 275 -3.13 21.11 -8.71
N PHE A 276 -3.65 21.13 -7.46
CA PHE A 276 -3.95 19.88 -6.76
C PHE A 276 -5.06 19.09 -7.46
N LYS A 277 -5.98 19.81 -8.10
CA LYS A 277 -7.03 19.23 -8.95
C LYS A 277 -6.45 18.51 -10.17
N GLU A 278 -5.46 19.09 -10.86
CA GLU A 278 -4.83 18.47 -12.02
C GLU A 278 -4.08 17.17 -11.67
N LEU A 279 -3.45 17.10 -10.49
CA LEU A 279 -2.82 15.86 -10.01
C LEU A 279 -3.81 14.72 -9.76
N TRP A 280 -5.02 15.01 -9.28
CA TRP A 280 -5.97 13.98 -8.83
C TRP A 280 -7.07 13.67 -9.86
N TYR A 281 -7.37 14.58 -10.78
CA TYR A 281 -8.46 14.42 -11.76
C TYR A 281 -8.01 13.98 -13.16
N ARG A 282 -6.72 14.06 -13.50
CA ARG A 282 -6.17 13.45 -14.72
C ARG A 282 -5.52 12.11 -14.38
N ARG A 283 -6.31 11.05 -14.46
CA ARG A 283 -5.85 9.66 -14.37
C ARG A 283 -6.05 8.97 -15.70
#